data_AF-A0A2N3CLA4-F1
#
_entry.id   AF-A0A2N3CLA4-F1
#
_cell.length_a   1.000
_cell.length_b   1.000
_cell.length_c   1.000
_cell.angle_alpha   90.00
_cell.angle_beta   90.00
_cell.angle_gamma   90.00
#
_symmetry.space_group_name_H-M   'P 1'
#
loop_
_entity.id
_entity.type
_entity.pdbx_description
1 polymer ?
#
loop_
_entity_poly.entity_id
_entity_poly.type
_entity_poly.pdbx_seq_one_letter_code
_entity_poly.pdbx_strand_id
1 'polypeptide(L)'
;PFAEYRRRQDQHRSAEIAALLDTPRFIDRARELYGYQHFVCDSGGSICEVVEPANPADAVLRALSDNLLLVWIRGNEGHAEELVRRFRRAPKPMYYEPAFLDARWAEYRALNGVAEDAVDPDDFVTWTYAQALAHRQPRYAAMAENWGVTVDAEEVADVASEADVVEMVARALERRAGLS
;
A
#
# COMPACT_ATOMS: atom_id res chain seq x y z
N PRO A 1 20.22 15.69 5.93
CA PRO A 1 20.27 16.14 4.51
C PRO A 1 19.30 15.36 3.63
N PHE A 2 18.64 16.02 2.70
CA PHE A 2 17.60 15.42 1.86
C PHE A 2 18.18 14.36 0.89
N ALA A 3 19.40 14.55 0.41
CA ALA A 3 20.09 13.57 -0.42
C ALA A 3 20.29 12.20 0.27
N GLU A 4 20.64 12.22 1.57
CA GLU A 4 20.73 11.01 2.40
C GLU A 4 19.36 10.33 2.53
N TYR A 5 18.30 11.13 2.71
CA TYR A 5 16.95 10.61 2.83
C TYR A 5 16.49 9.92 1.54
N ARG A 6 16.71 10.52 0.37
CA ARG A 6 16.43 9.89 -0.93
C ARG A 6 17.18 8.58 -1.13
N ARG A 7 18.46 8.51 -0.74
CA ARG A 7 19.20 7.24 -0.80
C ARG A 7 18.55 6.15 0.05
N ARG A 8 18.03 6.48 1.24
CA ARG A 8 17.32 5.53 2.10
C ARG A 8 15.96 5.13 1.52
N GLN A 9 15.28 6.03 0.79
CA GLN A 9 14.07 5.71 0.04
C GLN A 9 14.34 4.67 -1.06
N ASP A 10 15.44 4.80 -1.80
CA ASP A 10 15.82 3.81 -2.83
C ASP A 10 16.14 2.44 -2.22
N GLN A 11 16.79 2.43 -1.05
CA GLN A 11 17.03 1.21 -0.28
C GLN A 11 15.72 0.58 0.19
N HIS A 12 14.78 1.38 0.71
CA HIS A 12 13.46 0.92 1.11
C HIS A 12 12.69 0.34 -0.09
N ARG A 13 12.69 1.02 -1.25
CA ARG A 13 12.08 0.53 -2.49
C ARG A 13 12.58 -0.87 -2.85
N SER A 14 13.90 -1.04 -2.83
CA SER A 14 14.53 -2.32 -3.17
C SER A 14 14.14 -3.42 -2.17
N ALA A 15 14.09 -3.10 -0.88
CA ALA A 15 13.67 -4.02 0.16
C ALA A 15 12.18 -4.39 0.08
N GLU A 16 11.31 -3.43 -0.21
CA GLU A 16 9.87 -3.65 -0.41
C GLU A 16 9.62 -4.59 -1.58
N ILE A 17 10.24 -4.34 -2.74
CA ILE A 17 10.13 -5.20 -3.92
C ILE A 17 10.61 -6.62 -3.61
N ALA A 18 11.76 -6.76 -2.94
CA ALA A 18 12.30 -8.07 -2.56
C ALA A 18 11.36 -8.82 -1.60
N ALA A 19 10.80 -8.13 -0.60
CA ALA A 19 9.86 -8.72 0.36
C ALA A 19 8.57 -9.20 -0.32
N LEU A 20 8.03 -8.42 -1.27
CA LEU A 20 6.87 -8.81 -2.06
C LEU A 20 7.17 -10.05 -2.92
N LEU A 21 8.33 -10.12 -3.56
CA LEU A 21 8.75 -11.25 -4.39
C LEU A 21 9.13 -12.50 -3.60
N ASP A 22 9.36 -12.40 -2.29
CA ASP A 22 9.56 -13.54 -1.40
C ASP A 22 8.24 -14.28 -1.07
N THR A 23 7.09 -13.70 -1.37
CA THR A 23 5.75 -14.23 -1.06
C THR A 23 5.55 -15.70 -1.50
N PRO A 24 5.85 -16.12 -2.75
CA PRO A 24 5.68 -17.52 -3.16
C PRO A 24 6.50 -18.49 -2.31
N ARG A 25 7.72 -18.10 -1.94
CA ARG A 25 8.59 -18.90 -1.07
C ARG A 25 7.99 -19.08 0.32
N PHE A 26 7.33 -18.05 0.86
CA PHE A 26 6.63 -18.15 2.15
C PHE A 26 5.40 -19.06 2.06
N ILE A 27 4.65 -19.00 0.97
CA ILE A 27 3.50 -19.90 0.71
C ILE A 27 3.97 -21.36 0.70
N ASP A 28 5.01 -21.67 -0.08
CA ASP A 28 5.55 -23.04 -0.19
C ASP A 28 6.05 -23.54 1.16
N ARG A 29 6.83 -22.71 1.87
CA ARG A 29 7.37 -23.08 3.18
C ARG A 29 6.28 -23.28 4.23
N ALA A 30 5.23 -22.46 4.20
CA ALA A 30 4.08 -22.60 5.10
C ALA A 30 3.38 -23.95 4.90
N ARG A 31 3.23 -24.37 3.65
CA ARG A 31 2.66 -25.67 3.28
C ARG A 31 3.59 -26.82 3.70
N GLU A 32 4.88 -26.74 3.38
CA GLU A 32 5.85 -27.82 3.64
C GLU A 32 6.10 -28.06 5.13
N LEU A 33 6.25 -26.99 5.93
CA LEU A 33 6.64 -27.11 7.34
C LEU A 33 5.45 -27.26 8.29
N TYR A 34 4.32 -26.63 7.95
CA TYR A 34 3.17 -26.54 8.86
C TYR A 34 1.89 -27.16 8.30
N GLY A 35 1.88 -27.60 7.03
CA GLY A 35 0.70 -28.17 6.40
C GLY A 35 -0.41 -27.15 6.13
N TYR A 36 -0.11 -25.84 6.14
CA TYR A 36 -1.10 -24.80 5.89
C TYR A 36 -1.59 -24.86 4.44
N GLN A 37 -2.91 -24.95 4.28
CA GLN A 37 -3.58 -25.03 2.98
C GLN A 37 -3.89 -23.64 2.40
N HIS A 38 -4.07 -22.65 3.27
CA HIS A 38 -4.46 -21.30 2.92
C HIS A 38 -3.42 -20.31 3.47
N PHE A 39 -3.14 -19.27 2.68
CA PHE A 39 -2.19 -18.23 3.02
C PHE A 39 -2.86 -16.88 2.86
N VAL A 40 -2.76 -16.04 3.90
CA VAL A 40 -3.24 -14.66 3.91
C VAL A 40 -2.13 -13.81 4.50
N CYS A 41 -1.84 -12.68 3.85
CA CYS A 41 -0.88 -11.70 4.34
C CYS A 41 -1.38 -10.30 4.03
N ASP A 42 -1.00 -9.33 4.86
CA ASP A 42 -1.05 -7.92 4.52
C ASP A 42 0.21 -7.51 3.74
N SER A 43 0.11 -6.41 3.00
CA SER A 43 1.25 -5.78 2.34
C SER A 43 1.48 -4.38 2.91
N GLY A 44 2.71 -3.87 2.76
CA GLY A 44 2.99 -2.48 3.06
C GLY A 44 2.16 -1.56 2.17
N GLY A 45 1.68 -0.42 2.69
CA GLY A 45 0.97 0.57 1.88
C GLY A 45 1.82 1.22 0.79
N SER A 46 3.14 0.99 0.81
CA SER A 46 4.07 1.43 -0.22
C SER A 46 3.98 0.56 -1.49
N ILE A 47 3.32 -0.61 -1.46
CA ILE A 47 3.21 -1.52 -2.61
C ILE A 47 2.78 -0.79 -3.88
N CYS A 48 1.80 0.10 -3.77
CA CYS A 48 1.23 0.83 -4.90
C CYS A 48 2.20 1.86 -5.52
N GLU A 49 3.33 2.15 -4.88
CA GLU A 49 4.37 3.06 -5.36
C GLU A 49 5.62 2.33 -5.89
N VAL A 50 5.68 1.00 -5.76
CA VAL A 50 6.79 0.17 -6.25
C VAL A 50 6.40 -0.75 -7.42
N VAL A 51 5.19 -0.57 -7.94
CA VAL A 51 4.59 -1.33 -9.05
C VAL A 51 3.92 -0.38 -10.05
N GLU A 52 3.70 -0.87 -11.27
CA GLU A 52 2.93 -0.19 -12.31
C GLU A 52 1.60 -0.92 -12.58
N PRO A 53 0.46 -0.51 -11.97
CA PRO A 53 -0.80 -1.25 -12.07
C PRO A 53 -1.37 -1.37 -13.49
N ALA A 54 -1.07 -0.41 -14.37
CA ALA A 54 -1.53 -0.44 -15.77
C ALA A 54 -0.63 -1.28 -16.70
N ASN A 55 0.52 -1.76 -16.21
CA ASN A 55 1.44 -2.57 -17.00
C ASN A 55 1.16 -4.07 -16.78
N PRO A 56 0.51 -4.80 -17.71
CA PRO A 56 0.21 -6.23 -17.55
C PRO A 56 1.46 -7.11 -17.45
N ALA A 57 2.66 -6.57 -17.72
CA ALA A 57 3.94 -7.24 -17.57
C ALA A 57 4.70 -6.84 -16.30
N ASP A 58 4.08 -6.10 -15.36
CA ASP A 58 4.70 -5.75 -14.08
C ASP A 58 5.13 -7.02 -13.32
N ALA A 59 6.42 -7.12 -13.00
CA ALA A 59 6.98 -8.34 -12.46
C ALA A 59 6.46 -8.67 -11.04
N VAL A 60 6.21 -7.65 -10.22
CA VAL A 60 5.74 -7.83 -8.85
C VAL A 60 4.27 -8.20 -8.86
N LEU A 61 3.43 -7.45 -9.59
CA LEU A 61 2.00 -7.71 -9.64
C LEU A 61 1.70 -9.07 -10.28
N ARG A 62 2.43 -9.47 -11.33
CA ARG A 62 2.32 -10.82 -11.89
C ARG A 62 2.67 -11.90 -10.88
N ALA A 63 3.83 -11.78 -10.21
CA ALA A 63 4.26 -12.77 -9.23
C ALA A 63 3.24 -12.91 -8.09
N LEU A 64 2.67 -11.80 -7.62
CA LEU A 64 1.63 -11.82 -6.60
C LEU A 64 0.32 -12.40 -7.13
N SER A 65 -0.19 -11.95 -8.28
CA SER A 65 -1.48 -12.40 -8.83
C SER A 65 -1.48 -13.87 -9.26
N ASP A 66 -0.32 -14.40 -9.65
CA ASP A 66 -0.17 -15.82 -9.99
C ASP A 66 -0.34 -16.72 -8.75
N ASN A 67 -0.18 -16.17 -7.54
CA ASN A 67 -0.19 -16.93 -6.28
C ASN A 67 -1.30 -16.49 -5.29
N LEU A 68 -1.83 -15.28 -5.42
CA LEU A 68 -2.73 -14.64 -4.48
C LEU A 68 -3.85 -13.88 -5.20
N LEU A 69 -5.00 -13.78 -4.53
CA LEU A 69 -6.00 -12.77 -4.86
C LEU A 69 -5.61 -11.45 -4.19
N LEU A 70 -5.35 -10.41 -4.98
CA LEU A 70 -5.11 -9.07 -4.44
C LEU A 70 -6.45 -8.46 -4.01
N VAL A 71 -6.56 -8.06 -2.75
CA VAL A 71 -7.77 -7.44 -2.19
C VAL A 71 -7.44 -6.03 -1.71
N TRP A 72 -8.03 -5.04 -2.36
CA TRP A 72 -7.95 -3.66 -1.89
C TRP A 72 -9.10 -3.36 -0.93
N ILE A 73 -8.76 -2.98 0.29
CA ILE A 73 -9.71 -2.45 1.27
C ILE A 73 -9.85 -0.95 1.03
N ARG A 74 -10.97 -0.55 0.41
CA ARG A 74 -11.28 0.84 0.11
C ARG A 74 -11.82 1.52 1.36
N GLY A 75 -11.06 2.50 1.86
CA GLY A 75 -11.53 3.38 2.93
C GLY A 75 -12.41 4.53 2.43
N ASN A 76 -13.25 5.07 3.31
CA ASN A 76 -14.02 6.29 3.09
C ASN A 76 -13.23 7.56 3.50
N GLU A 77 -13.81 8.75 3.34
CA GLU A 77 -13.16 10.03 3.71
C GLU A 77 -12.79 10.09 5.20
N GLY A 78 -13.67 9.60 6.09
CA GLY A 78 -13.39 9.54 7.53
C GLY A 78 -12.23 8.62 7.90
N HIS A 79 -11.96 7.60 7.07
CA HIS A 79 -10.82 6.70 7.23
C HIS A 79 -9.49 7.43 6.99
N ALA A 80 -9.41 8.33 6.02
CA ALA A 80 -8.19 9.08 5.71
C ALA A 80 -7.77 9.99 6.87
N GLU A 81 -8.72 10.69 7.50
CA GLU A 81 -8.45 11.53 8.68
C GLU A 81 -7.93 10.71 9.87
N GLU A 82 -8.55 9.55 10.11
CA GLU A 82 -8.12 8.63 11.16
C GLU A 82 -6.72 8.07 10.90
N LEU A 83 -6.39 7.74 9.65
CA LEU A 83 -5.05 7.33 9.26
C LEU A 83 -4.02 8.43 9.54
N VAL A 84 -4.32 9.68 9.19
CA VAL A 84 -3.43 10.82 9.49
C VAL A 84 -3.26 11.01 11.00
N ARG A 85 -4.35 10.90 11.78
CA ARG A 85 -4.31 11.01 13.25
C ARG A 85 -3.41 9.93 13.86
N ARG A 86 -3.56 8.68 13.43
CA ARG A 86 -2.75 7.55 13.91
C ARG A 86 -1.29 7.72 13.52
N PHE A 87 -1.02 8.14 12.29
CA PHE A 87 0.33 8.38 11.81
C PHE A 87 1.03 9.49 12.62
N ARG A 88 0.33 10.60 12.91
CA ARG A 88 0.85 11.67 13.79
C ARG A 88 1.24 11.18 15.18
N ARG A 89 0.52 10.20 15.72
CA ARG A 89 0.79 9.66 17.06
C ARG A 89 2.01 8.71 17.08
N ALA A 90 2.27 8.03 15.97
CA ALA A 90 3.34 7.06 15.85
C ALA A 90 3.84 7.01 14.39
N PRO A 91 4.69 7.97 13.97
CA PRO A 91 5.20 8.00 12.61
C PRO A 91 6.07 6.77 12.38
N LYS A 92 5.87 6.13 11.24
CA LYS A 92 6.65 4.96 10.81
C LYS A 92 7.36 5.26 9.49
N PRO A 93 8.51 4.61 9.21
CA PRO A 93 9.16 4.73 7.91
C PRO A 93 8.22 4.32 6.77
N MET A 94 8.23 5.10 5.69
CA MET A 94 7.43 4.85 4.49
C MET A 94 8.25 5.18 3.25
N TYR A 95 7.97 4.48 2.16
CA TYR A 95 8.45 4.88 0.85
C TYR A 95 7.48 5.85 0.18
N TYR A 96 8.02 6.62 -0.75
CA TYR A 96 7.36 7.60 -1.58
C TYR A 96 7.99 7.50 -2.97
N GLU A 97 7.18 7.57 -4.01
CA GLU A 97 7.70 7.68 -5.38
C GLU A 97 8.62 8.92 -5.51
N PRO A 98 9.79 8.81 -6.19
CA PRO A 98 10.80 9.88 -6.22
C PRO A 98 10.28 11.24 -6.68
N ALA A 99 9.50 11.29 -7.77
CA ALA A 99 8.97 12.55 -8.29
C ALA A 99 7.94 13.17 -7.34
N PHE A 100 7.09 12.34 -6.71
CA PHE A 100 6.19 12.78 -5.65
C PHE A 100 6.98 13.38 -4.47
N LEU A 101 8.00 12.67 -3.99
CA LEU A 101 8.81 13.11 -2.86
C LEU A 101 9.54 14.45 -3.14
N ASP A 102 10.18 14.56 -4.29
CA ASP A 102 10.90 15.78 -4.70
C ASP A 102 9.93 16.97 -4.81
N ALA A 103 8.73 16.75 -5.36
CA ALA A 103 7.71 17.79 -5.46
C ALA A 103 7.21 18.24 -4.08
N ARG A 104 6.89 17.30 -3.18
CA ARG A 104 6.43 17.61 -1.82
C ARG A 104 7.51 18.28 -0.99
N TRP A 105 8.77 17.88 -1.14
CA TRP A 105 9.90 18.54 -0.50
C TRP A 105 10.06 20.00 -0.92
N ALA A 106 9.98 20.27 -2.22
CA ALA A 106 10.05 21.63 -2.74
C ALA A 106 8.88 22.50 -2.24
N GLU A 107 7.67 21.96 -2.28
CA GLU A 107 6.45 22.63 -1.83
C GLU A 107 6.50 22.94 -0.32
N TYR A 108 6.87 21.97 0.51
CA TYR A 108 6.96 22.14 1.96
C TYR A 108 7.93 23.27 2.34
N ARG A 109 9.12 23.32 1.74
CA ARG A 109 10.10 24.37 2.02
C ARG A 109 9.60 25.75 1.58
N ALA A 110 8.93 25.82 0.43
CA ALA A 110 8.36 27.07 -0.07
C ALA A 110 7.25 27.60 0.84
N LEU A 111 6.35 26.72 1.31
CA LEU A 111 5.25 27.07 2.22
C LEU A 111 5.75 27.54 3.59
N ASN A 112 6.79 26.90 4.12
CA ASN A 112 7.31 27.20 5.45
C ASN A 112 8.44 28.24 5.46
N GLY A 113 8.97 28.62 4.28
CA GLY A 113 10.07 29.56 4.17
C GLY A 113 11.38 29.07 4.81
N VAL A 114 11.59 27.75 4.86
CA VAL A 114 12.74 27.13 5.53
C VAL A 114 13.79 26.62 4.54
N ALA A 115 15.05 26.78 4.90
CA ALA A 115 16.16 26.12 4.22
C ALA A 115 16.16 24.61 4.52
N GLU A 116 16.85 23.82 3.70
CA GLU A 116 16.88 22.35 3.84
C GLU A 116 17.39 21.87 5.22
N ASP A 117 18.38 22.55 5.78
CA ASP A 117 18.95 22.23 7.10
C ASP A 117 18.07 22.66 8.27
N ALA A 118 17.04 23.47 8.02
CA ALA A 118 16.07 23.95 9.00
C ALA A 118 14.72 23.21 8.93
N VAL A 119 14.56 22.22 8.05
CA VAL A 119 13.35 21.39 7.98
C VAL A 119 13.27 20.47 9.20
N ASP A 120 12.13 20.48 9.88
CA ASP A 120 11.76 19.47 10.87
C ASP A 120 11.32 18.18 10.14
N PRO A 121 12.05 17.05 10.29
CA PRO A 121 11.69 15.81 9.62
C PRO A 121 10.34 15.25 10.07
N ASP A 122 9.96 15.40 11.34
CA ASP A 122 8.72 14.82 11.87
C ASP A 122 7.50 15.59 11.35
N ASP A 123 7.61 16.91 11.26
CA ASP A 123 6.59 17.75 10.65
C ASP A 123 6.49 17.49 9.14
N PHE A 124 7.62 17.43 8.42
CA PHE A 124 7.63 17.14 6.99
C PHE A 124 6.98 15.79 6.67
N VAL A 125 7.33 14.73 7.41
CA VAL A 125 6.79 13.39 7.16
C VAL A 125 5.30 13.32 7.49
N THR A 126 4.87 13.98 8.58
CA THR A 126 3.45 14.11 8.93
C THR A 126 2.64 14.83 7.87
N TRP A 127 3.15 15.97 7.41
CA TRP A 127 2.53 16.77 6.35
C TRP A 127 2.46 15.95 5.06
N THR A 128 3.58 15.38 4.62
CA THR A 128 3.69 14.58 3.39
C THR A 128 2.76 13.37 3.38
N TYR A 129 2.57 12.71 4.53
CA TYR A 129 1.70 11.54 4.63
C TYR A 129 0.25 11.82 4.23
N ALA A 130 -0.31 12.97 4.63
CA ALA A 130 -1.67 13.33 4.27
C ALA A 130 -1.85 13.46 2.75
N GLN A 131 -0.86 14.03 2.05
CA GLN A 131 -0.88 14.10 0.59
C GLN A 131 -0.62 12.73 -0.05
N ALA A 132 0.22 11.90 0.56
CA ALA A 132 0.51 10.56 0.07
C ALA A 132 -0.75 9.68 0.06
N LEU A 133 -1.63 9.80 1.06
CA LEU A 133 -2.91 9.08 1.05
C LEU A 133 -3.73 9.39 -0.21
N ALA A 134 -3.90 10.67 -0.56
CA ALA A 134 -4.62 11.07 -1.77
C ALA A 134 -3.89 10.60 -3.05
N HIS A 135 -2.56 10.63 -3.05
CA HIS A 135 -1.74 10.16 -4.17
C HIS A 135 -1.85 8.65 -4.41
N ARG A 136 -2.01 7.86 -3.34
CA ARG A 136 -2.10 6.39 -3.39
C ARG A 136 -3.47 5.88 -3.77
N GLN A 137 -4.55 6.58 -3.45
CA GLN A 137 -5.94 6.18 -3.78
C GLN A 137 -6.14 5.74 -5.24
N PRO A 138 -5.80 6.55 -6.27
CA PRO A 138 -5.97 6.13 -7.66
C PRO A 138 -5.07 4.95 -8.05
N ARG A 139 -3.93 4.74 -7.36
CA ARG A 139 -3.02 3.61 -7.62
C ARG A 139 -3.60 2.31 -7.06
N TYR A 140 -4.14 2.34 -5.84
CA TYR A 140 -4.84 1.18 -5.29
C TYR A 140 -6.07 0.81 -6.12
N ALA A 141 -6.83 1.81 -6.58
CA ALA A 141 -7.96 1.58 -7.48
C ALA A 141 -7.53 0.87 -8.76
N ALA A 142 -6.46 1.35 -9.41
CA ALA A 142 -5.91 0.70 -10.61
C ALA A 142 -5.37 -0.71 -10.34
N MET A 143 -4.81 -0.97 -9.15
CA MET A 143 -4.40 -2.33 -8.75
C MET A 143 -5.61 -3.25 -8.63
N ALA A 144 -6.66 -2.82 -7.93
CA ALA A 144 -7.87 -3.62 -7.77
C ALA A 144 -8.55 -3.88 -9.11
N GLU A 145 -8.68 -2.85 -9.95
CA GLU A 145 -9.27 -2.95 -11.28
C GLU A 145 -8.52 -3.95 -12.16
N ASN A 146 -7.19 -3.84 -12.27
CA ASN A 146 -6.43 -4.66 -13.20
C ASN A 146 -6.04 -6.04 -12.64
N TRP A 147 -5.81 -6.16 -11.33
CA TRP A 147 -5.13 -7.32 -10.73
C TRP A 147 -5.87 -8.00 -9.58
N GLY A 148 -6.99 -7.44 -9.09
CA GLY A 148 -7.58 -7.89 -7.83
C GLY A 148 -9.08 -7.62 -7.68
N VAL A 149 -9.52 -7.38 -6.46
CA VAL A 149 -10.90 -6.99 -6.16
C VAL A 149 -10.92 -5.88 -5.12
N THR A 150 -12.06 -5.19 -5.05
CA THR A 150 -12.31 -4.15 -4.05
C THR A 150 -13.33 -4.65 -3.03
N VAL A 151 -12.99 -4.49 -1.75
CA VAL A 151 -13.92 -4.59 -0.62
C VAL A 151 -13.94 -3.25 0.10
N ASP A 152 -15.11 -2.85 0.59
CA ASP A 152 -15.24 -1.61 1.37
C ASP A 152 -14.82 -1.84 2.83
N ALA A 153 -14.27 -0.81 3.47
CA ALA A 153 -13.84 -0.89 4.86
C ALA A 153 -15.01 -1.22 5.81
N GLU A 154 -16.22 -0.82 5.46
CA GLU A 154 -17.46 -1.20 6.14
C GLU A 154 -17.76 -2.70 6.02
N GLU A 155 -17.58 -3.30 4.83
CA GLU A 155 -17.73 -4.76 4.65
C GLU A 155 -16.74 -5.52 5.54
N VAL A 156 -15.51 -5.02 5.66
CA VAL A 156 -14.47 -5.61 6.54
C VAL A 156 -14.83 -5.45 8.02
N ALA A 157 -15.46 -4.35 8.41
CA ALA A 157 -15.84 -4.09 9.80
C ALA A 157 -16.95 -5.02 10.31
N ASP A 158 -17.79 -5.53 9.40
CA ASP A 158 -18.88 -6.46 9.71
C ASP A 158 -18.41 -7.92 9.80
N VAL A 159 -17.17 -8.23 9.44
CA VAL A 159 -16.60 -9.58 9.52
C VAL A 159 -16.40 -10.00 10.98
N ALA A 160 -17.04 -11.10 11.39
CA ALA A 160 -16.89 -11.68 12.72
C ALA A 160 -16.40 -13.15 12.69
N SER A 161 -16.34 -13.75 11.51
CA SER A 161 -15.97 -15.15 11.32
C SER A 161 -15.23 -15.39 10.00
N GLU A 162 -14.62 -16.56 9.88
CA GLU A 162 -14.01 -17.03 8.63
C GLU A 162 -15.04 -17.04 7.47
N ALA A 163 -16.26 -17.48 7.73
CA ALA A 163 -17.32 -17.53 6.73
C ALA A 163 -17.66 -16.13 6.19
N ASP A 164 -17.65 -15.11 7.05
CA ASP A 164 -17.91 -13.73 6.64
C ASP A 164 -16.80 -13.20 5.71
N VAL A 165 -15.53 -13.56 5.97
CA VAL A 165 -14.41 -13.21 5.07
C VAL A 165 -14.61 -13.82 3.70
N VAL A 166 -14.93 -15.12 3.65
CA VAL A 166 -15.13 -15.85 2.39
C VAL A 166 -16.29 -15.24 1.59
N GLU A 167 -17.41 -14.96 2.26
CA GLU A 167 -18.58 -14.35 1.64
C GLU A 167 -18.30 -12.93 1.12
N MET A 168 -17.60 -12.10 1.89
CA MET A 168 -17.19 -10.76 1.47
C MET A 168 -16.34 -10.81 0.19
N VAL A 169 -15.35 -11.70 0.16
CA VAL A 169 -14.47 -11.86 -1.01
C VAL A 169 -15.23 -12.46 -2.20
N ALA A 170 -16.14 -13.41 -1.98
CA ALA A 170 -16.99 -13.99 -3.01
C ALA A 170 -17.84 -12.92 -3.71
N ARG A 171 -18.51 -12.06 -2.93
CA ARG A 171 -19.27 -10.91 -3.47
C ARG A 171 -18.38 -9.96 -4.28
N ALA A 172 -17.16 -9.71 -3.82
CA ALA A 172 -16.22 -8.85 -4.54
C ALA A 172 -15.82 -9.45 -5.91
N LEU A 173 -15.68 -10.77 -5.99
CA LEU A 173 -15.43 -11.49 -7.24
C LEU A 173 -16.66 -11.47 -8.18
N GLU A 174 -17.86 -11.67 -7.65
CA GLU A 174 -19.12 -11.57 -8.40
C GLU A 174 -19.30 -10.18 -9.03
N ARG A 175 -19.06 -9.12 -8.23
CA ARG A 175 -19.04 -7.73 -8.71
C ARG A 175 -18.06 -7.54 -9.87
N ARG A 176 -16.83 -8.08 -9.75
CA ARG A 176 -15.80 -8.00 -10.81
C ARG A 176 -16.22 -8.76 -12.08
N ALA A 177 -16.91 -9.89 -11.94
CA ALA A 177 -17.40 -10.68 -13.06
C ALA A 177 -18.62 -10.07 -13.77
N GLY A 178 -19.20 -8.99 -13.24
CA GLY A 178 -20.45 -8.40 -13.76
C GLY A 178 -21.68 -9.26 -13.44
N LEU A 179 -21.59 -10.11 -12.42
CA LEU A 179 -22.67 -10.95 -11.91
C LEU A 179 -23.28 -10.21 -10.71
N SER A 180 -24.23 -9.31 -10.94
CA SER A 180 -24.96 -8.57 -9.90
C SER A 180 -26.46 -8.58 -10.14
#